data_AF-A0A3B9MSB2-F1
#
_entry.id   AF-A0A3B9MSB2-F1
#
_cell.length_a   1.000
_cell.length_b   1.000
_cell.length_c   1.000
_cell.angle_alpha   90.00
_cell.angle_beta   90.00
_cell.angle_gamma   90.00
#
_symmetry.space_group_name_H-M   'P 1'
#
loop_
_entity.id
_entity.type
_entity.pdbx_description
1 polymer ?
#
loop_
_entity_poly.entity_id
_entity_poly.type
_entity_poly.pdbx_seq_one_letter_code
_entity_poly.pdbx_strand_id
1 'polypeptide(L)'
;MTDNPEKKRLWLFLAVTYGMTAVMSIFMFIGLKKKIDLTVFVDAQVMYPACGVILGKLLYKEDEKKLPMAGYMCVLIATALQVLIAVLSVFIEVSPIDGGAAGDLDFWSAIGVVPIIAGSFVLYILFWTCGKEKAENAGLIRKKVKLSLTLIIFFVVLMVVREFAICCLSDLAGGTGEYVAELIDVFKKPLNYLAFFALPFGYAFSVISYFGEEYGFRYYLQPIMQKKFGLRGGIILLSLAWAFWHLNIDFMYYSVEDGPGMFLYQVITCLALGVFMGYSYMKTENIWVP
;
A
#
# COMPACT_ATOMS: atom_id res chain seq x y z
N MET A 1 -4.52 4.99 -36.22
CA MET A 1 -4.97 4.75 -34.84
C MET A 1 -4.89 6.07 -34.12
N THR A 2 -6.03 6.67 -33.76
CA THR A 2 -6.10 8.00 -33.15
C THR A 2 -5.37 7.99 -31.81
N ASP A 3 -4.51 8.98 -31.61
CA ASP A 3 -3.71 9.17 -30.41
C ASP A 3 -4.64 9.51 -29.23
N ASN A 4 -4.95 8.51 -28.37
CA ASN A 4 -5.78 8.71 -27.18
C ASN A 4 -4.88 8.77 -25.94
N PRO A 5 -4.66 9.98 -25.37
CA PRO A 5 -3.83 10.16 -24.18
C PRO A 5 -4.30 9.35 -22.97
N GLU A 6 -5.61 9.19 -22.75
CA GLU A 6 -6.13 8.42 -21.61
C GLU A 6 -5.75 6.93 -21.72
N LYS A 7 -5.85 6.37 -22.92
CA LYS A 7 -5.45 4.97 -23.18
C LYS A 7 -3.94 4.79 -22.98
N LYS A 8 -3.13 5.75 -23.44
CA LYS A 8 -1.67 5.72 -23.25
C LYS A 8 -1.29 5.82 -21.76
N ARG A 9 -1.96 6.69 -21.00
CA ARG A 9 -1.79 6.79 -19.54
C ARG A 9 -2.16 5.49 -18.82
N LEU A 10 -3.27 4.85 -19.20
CA LEU A 10 -3.68 3.59 -18.60
C LEU A 10 -2.65 2.47 -18.88
N TRP A 11 -2.15 2.37 -20.11
CA TRP A 11 -1.10 1.40 -20.43
C TRP A 11 0.19 1.66 -19.67
N LEU A 12 0.59 2.93 -19.52
CA LEU A 12 1.76 3.28 -18.73
C LEU A 12 1.56 2.97 -17.26
N PHE A 13 0.39 3.27 -16.69
CA PHE A 13 0.04 2.86 -15.34
C PHE A 13 0.18 1.34 -15.17
N LEU A 14 -0.41 0.54 -16.08
CA LEU A 14 -0.31 -0.92 -16.00
C LEU A 14 1.14 -1.41 -16.14
N ALA A 15 1.92 -0.80 -17.05
CA ALA A 15 3.32 -1.15 -17.26
C ALA A 15 4.18 -0.83 -16.04
N VAL A 16 3.96 0.30 -15.37
CA VAL A 16 4.72 0.63 -14.16
C VAL A 16 4.23 -0.23 -12.99
N THR A 17 2.92 -0.29 -12.73
CA THR A 17 2.35 -1.00 -11.58
C THR A 17 2.61 -2.51 -11.63
N TYR A 18 2.32 -3.17 -12.77
CA TYR A 18 2.45 -4.63 -12.89
C TYR A 18 3.74 -5.04 -13.59
N GLY A 19 4.20 -4.26 -14.57
CA GLY A 19 5.43 -4.55 -15.29
C GLY A 19 6.66 -4.38 -14.40
N MET A 20 6.77 -3.32 -13.59
CA MET A 20 7.88 -3.21 -12.63
C MET A 20 7.80 -4.29 -11.56
N THR A 21 6.61 -4.63 -11.06
CA THR A 21 6.43 -5.78 -10.14
C THR A 21 6.94 -7.09 -10.76
N ALA A 22 6.68 -7.33 -12.06
CA ALA A 22 7.16 -8.52 -12.76
C ALA A 22 8.67 -8.49 -13.05
N VAL A 23 9.26 -7.32 -13.30
CA VAL A 23 10.72 -7.19 -13.46
C VAL A 23 11.41 -7.40 -12.13
N MET A 24 10.92 -6.77 -11.07
CA MET A 24 11.49 -6.85 -9.73
C MET A 24 11.34 -8.25 -9.12
N SER A 25 10.33 -9.03 -9.52
CA SER A 25 10.18 -10.42 -9.07
C SER A 25 11.33 -11.32 -9.53
N ILE A 26 12.03 -10.98 -10.62
CA ILE A 26 13.24 -11.70 -11.05
C ILE A 26 14.33 -11.55 -9.97
N PHE A 27 14.54 -10.34 -9.48
CA PHE A 27 15.52 -10.07 -8.42
C PHE A 27 15.06 -10.64 -7.08
N MET A 28 13.77 -10.56 -6.76
CA MET A 28 13.20 -11.23 -5.57
C MET A 28 13.45 -12.73 -5.60
N PHE A 29 13.30 -13.39 -6.75
CA PHE A 29 13.55 -14.82 -6.87
C PHE A 29 15.02 -15.17 -6.60
N ILE A 30 15.96 -14.34 -7.07
CA ILE A 30 17.38 -14.50 -6.75
C ILE A 30 17.61 -14.31 -5.24
N GLY A 31 17.02 -13.27 -4.64
CA GLY A 31 17.09 -13.03 -3.20
C GLY A 31 16.52 -14.19 -2.37
N LEU A 32 15.36 -14.72 -2.76
CA LEU A 32 14.73 -15.89 -2.15
C LEU A 32 15.66 -17.11 -2.15
N LYS A 33 16.32 -17.38 -3.28
CA LYS A 33 17.31 -18.48 -3.38
C LYS A 33 18.53 -18.27 -2.48
N LYS A 34 18.91 -17.02 -2.26
CA LYS A 34 19.99 -16.62 -1.34
C LYS A 34 19.53 -16.52 0.12
N LYS A 35 18.23 -16.68 0.40
CA LYS A 35 17.61 -16.52 1.73
C LYS A 35 17.88 -15.14 2.36
N ILE A 36 17.93 -14.10 1.54
CA ILE A 36 18.01 -12.72 2.06
C ILE A 36 16.61 -12.20 2.38
N ASP A 37 16.54 -11.19 3.24
CA ASP A 37 15.31 -10.46 3.52
C ASP A 37 14.81 -9.71 2.26
N LEU A 38 13.50 -9.80 1.98
CA LEU A 38 12.89 -9.18 0.79
C LEU A 38 12.01 -7.96 1.12
N THR A 39 12.02 -7.45 2.36
CA THR A 39 11.19 -6.32 2.79
C THR A 39 11.34 -5.11 1.86
N VAL A 40 12.59 -4.78 1.50
CA VAL A 40 12.91 -3.66 0.60
C VAL A 40 12.25 -3.76 -0.78
N PHE A 41 11.93 -4.97 -1.25
CA PHE A 41 11.20 -5.17 -2.51
C PHE A 41 9.72 -4.82 -2.36
N VAL A 42 9.12 -5.20 -1.24
CA VAL A 42 7.73 -4.89 -0.90
C VAL A 42 7.57 -3.37 -0.71
N ASP A 43 8.51 -2.76 0.01
CA ASP A 43 8.60 -1.32 0.24
C ASP A 43 8.76 -0.50 -1.05
N ALA A 44 9.53 -1.01 -2.02
CA ALA A 44 9.60 -0.41 -3.34
C ALA A 44 8.27 -0.55 -4.10
N GLN A 45 7.70 -1.75 -4.06
CA GLN A 45 6.53 -2.13 -4.83
C GLN A 45 5.32 -1.22 -4.54
N VAL A 46 5.03 -0.93 -3.27
CA VAL A 46 3.89 -0.09 -2.86
C VAL A 46 3.86 1.31 -3.49
N MET A 47 4.98 1.84 -3.97
CA MET A 47 5.02 3.15 -4.64
C MET A 47 4.83 3.09 -6.17
N TYR A 48 4.90 1.92 -6.80
CA TYR A 48 4.75 1.78 -8.25
C TYR A 48 3.42 2.31 -8.80
N PRO A 49 2.25 2.09 -8.15
CA PRO A 49 0.99 2.56 -8.69
C PRO A 49 0.93 4.08 -8.85
N ALA A 50 1.34 4.86 -7.84
CA ALA A 50 1.44 6.32 -7.95
C ALA A 50 2.46 6.75 -9.02
N CYS A 51 3.61 6.08 -9.11
CA CYS A 51 4.60 6.36 -10.16
C CYS A 51 4.01 6.20 -11.56
N GLY A 52 3.22 5.15 -11.80
CA GLY A 52 2.51 4.94 -13.06
C GLY A 52 1.57 6.09 -13.41
N VAL A 53 0.80 6.59 -12.43
CA VAL A 53 -0.08 7.75 -12.61
C VAL A 53 0.71 9.03 -12.89
N ILE A 54 1.75 9.28 -12.10
CA ILE A 54 2.60 10.48 -12.21
C ILE A 54 3.26 10.50 -13.59
N LEU A 55 3.96 9.44 -13.99
CA LEU A 55 4.61 9.35 -15.29
C LEU A 55 3.60 9.49 -16.45
N GLY A 56 2.40 8.91 -16.29
CA GLY A 56 1.27 9.14 -17.21
C GLY A 56 0.93 10.61 -17.39
N LYS A 57 0.80 11.35 -16.29
CA LYS A 57 0.52 12.80 -16.32
C LYS A 57 1.68 13.62 -16.91
N LEU A 58 2.92 13.19 -16.72
CA LEU A 58 4.10 13.92 -17.23
C LEU A 58 4.36 13.68 -18.72
N LEU A 59 4.26 12.43 -19.18
CA LEU A 59 4.59 12.03 -20.55
C LEU A 59 3.43 12.28 -21.52
N TYR A 60 2.19 12.10 -21.06
CA TYR A 60 0.99 12.33 -21.86
C TYR A 60 0.23 13.49 -21.25
N LYS A 61 0.80 14.69 -21.35
CA LYS A 61 0.43 15.89 -20.59
C LYS A 61 -1.08 16.11 -20.48
N GLU A 62 -1.47 16.55 -19.29
CA GLU A 62 -2.76 17.16 -19.04
C GLU A 62 -2.53 18.68 -19.16
N ASP A 63 -2.33 19.15 -20.40
CA ASP A 63 -1.69 20.43 -20.75
C ASP A 63 -2.31 21.69 -20.11
N GLU A 64 -3.48 21.58 -19.48
CA GLU A 64 -4.21 22.69 -18.87
C GLU A 64 -4.16 22.71 -17.33
N LYS A 65 -3.71 21.64 -16.66
CA LYS A 65 -3.76 21.55 -15.19
C LYS A 65 -2.41 21.83 -14.53
N LYS A 66 -2.39 22.76 -13.58
CA LYS A 66 -1.24 22.94 -12.68
C LYS A 66 -1.15 21.75 -11.73
N LEU A 67 -0.02 21.03 -11.76
CA LEU A 67 0.23 19.84 -10.95
C LEU A 67 1.28 20.08 -9.87
N PRO A 68 1.25 19.36 -8.73
CA PRO A 68 2.21 19.48 -7.63
C PRO A 68 3.54 18.80 -7.97
N MET A 69 4.24 19.34 -8.97
CA MET A 69 5.45 18.73 -9.56
C MET A 69 6.53 18.35 -8.54
N ALA A 70 6.79 19.20 -7.55
CA ALA A 70 7.80 18.89 -6.53
C ALA A 70 7.44 17.63 -5.73
N GLY A 71 6.19 17.49 -5.31
CA GLY A 71 5.74 16.29 -4.59
C GLY A 71 5.73 15.05 -5.48
N TYR A 72 5.37 15.19 -6.75
CA TYR A 72 5.50 14.10 -7.73
C TYR A 72 6.94 13.64 -7.92
N MET A 73 7.89 14.57 -8.03
CA MET A 73 9.31 14.23 -8.11
C MET A 73 9.81 13.56 -6.84
N CYS A 74 9.33 13.97 -5.65
CA CYS A 74 9.65 13.30 -4.39
C CYS A 74 9.25 11.82 -4.42
N VAL A 75 8.05 11.50 -4.90
CA VAL A 75 7.58 10.10 -5.02
C VAL A 75 8.46 9.31 -5.99
N LEU A 76 8.75 9.87 -7.17
CA LEU A 76 9.60 9.20 -8.16
C LEU A 76 11.03 8.96 -7.65
N ILE A 77 11.63 9.94 -6.96
CA ILE A 77 12.98 9.83 -6.39
C ILE A 77 13.00 8.79 -5.27
N ALA A 78 12.06 8.85 -4.33
CA ALA A 78 11.97 7.87 -3.24
C ALA A 78 11.78 6.44 -3.78
N THR A 79 10.96 6.28 -4.82
CA THR A 79 10.75 4.98 -5.49
C THR A 79 12.02 4.50 -6.19
N ALA A 80 12.72 5.38 -6.91
CA ALA A 80 13.98 5.03 -7.57
C ALA A 80 15.07 4.61 -6.55
N LEU A 81 15.13 5.30 -5.40
CA LEU A 81 16.03 4.94 -4.31
C LEU A 81 15.66 3.56 -3.72
N GLN A 82 14.37 3.28 -3.51
CA GLN A 82 13.95 1.95 -3.04
C GLN A 82 14.28 0.84 -4.03
N VAL A 83 14.01 1.06 -5.32
CA VAL A 83 14.36 0.10 -6.36
C VAL A 83 15.86 -0.16 -6.37
N LEU A 84 16.68 0.89 -6.24
CA LEU A 84 18.13 0.74 -6.16
C LEU A 84 18.55 -0.07 -4.92
N ILE A 85 18.03 0.26 -3.74
CA ILE A 85 18.32 -0.47 -2.49
C ILE A 85 17.93 -1.95 -2.62
N ALA A 86 16.74 -2.23 -3.15
CA ALA A 86 16.26 -3.59 -3.36
C ALA A 86 17.13 -4.37 -4.37
N VAL A 87 17.56 -3.76 -5.47
CA VAL A 87 18.47 -4.42 -6.41
C VAL A 87 19.83 -4.68 -5.76
N LEU A 88 20.39 -3.69 -5.03
CA LEU A 88 21.69 -3.83 -4.37
C LEU A 88 21.69 -4.92 -3.30
N SER A 89 20.58 -5.11 -2.56
CA SER A 89 20.49 -6.14 -1.51
C SER A 89 20.71 -7.56 -2.04
N VAL A 90 20.39 -7.80 -3.32
CA VAL A 90 20.61 -9.10 -3.96
C VAL A 90 22.08 -9.34 -4.32
N PHE A 91 22.85 -8.29 -4.58
CA PHE A 91 24.22 -8.40 -5.09
C PHE A 91 25.30 -8.13 -4.04
N ILE A 92 24.96 -7.46 -2.96
CA ILE A 92 25.90 -7.05 -1.91
C ILE A 92 25.45 -7.66 -0.59
N GLU A 93 26.25 -8.60 -0.10
CA GLU A 93 26.05 -9.22 1.21
C GLU A 93 26.64 -8.30 2.29
N VAL A 94 25.82 -7.96 3.28
CA VAL A 94 26.21 -7.13 4.42
C VAL A 94 25.75 -7.86 5.67
N SER A 95 26.63 -7.94 6.67
CA SER A 95 26.27 -8.55 7.95
C SER A 95 25.11 -7.79 8.62
N PRO A 96 24.20 -8.50 9.31
CA PRO A 96 23.15 -7.86 10.10
C PRO A 96 23.70 -6.83 11.10
N ILE A 97 22.86 -5.85 11.43
CA ILE A 97 23.16 -4.85 12.45
C ILE A 97 22.82 -5.47 13.81
N ASP A 98 23.81 -5.54 14.71
CA ASP A 98 23.61 -5.99 16.09
C ASP A 98 22.66 -5.03 16.83
N GLY A 99 21.44 -5.50 17.08
CA GLY A 99 20.41 -4.77 17.81
C GLY A 99 20.39 -5.08 19.31
N GLY A 100 21.38 -5.82 19.80
CA GLY A 100 21.47 -6.25 21.20
C GLY A 100 20.22 -7.00 21.65
N ALA A 101 19.59 -6.52 22.72
CA ALA A 101 18.40 -7.16 23.30
C ALA A 101 17.16 -7.16 22.36
N ALA A 102 17.16 -6.35 21.30
CA ALA A 102 16.08 -6.30 20.31
C ALA A 102 16.23 -7.35 19.19
N GLY A 103 17.36 -8.06 19.14
CA GLY A 103 17.72 -8.97 18.05
C GLY A 103 18.37 -8.25 16.87
N ASP A 104 19.03 -9.02 16.01
CA ASP A 104 19.73 -8.50 14.83
C ASP A 104 18.74 -7.98 13.79
N LEU A 105 19.07 -6.84 13.18
CA LEU A 105 18.28 -6.23 12.11
C LEU A 105 18.96 -6.46 10.75
N ASP A 106 18.17 -6.82 9.75
CA ASP A 106 18.67 -6.84 8.38
C ASP A 106 19.11 -5.44 7.94
N PHE A 107 20.34 -5.35 7.44
CA PHE A 107 20.95 -4.08 7.06
C PHE A 107 20.17 -3.38 5.95
N TRP A 108 19.72 -4.14 4.94
CA TRP A 108 19.03 -3.57 3.78
C TRP A 108 17.64 -3.07 4.16
N SER A 109 16.91 -3.79 5.01
CA SER A 109 15.63 -3.33 5.55
C SER A 109 15.79 -2.09 6.43
N ALA A 110 16.84 -2.01 7.24
CA ALA A 110 17.14 -0.82 8.04
C ALA A 110 17.45 0.42 7.18
N ILE A 111 18.20 0.26 6.08
CA ILE A 111 18.46 1.36 5.14
C ILE A 111 17.24 1.67 4.27
N GLY A 112 16.47 0.64 3.90
CA GLY A 112 15.22 0.74 3.14
C GLY A 112 14.17 1.59 3.85
N VAL A 113 14.09 1.59 5.18
CA VAL A 113 13.11 2.46 5.85
C VAL A 113 13.41 3.97 5.66
N VAL A 114 14.67 4.34 5.37
CA VAL A 114 15.10 5.74 5.32
C VAL A 114 14.44 6.53 4.17
N PRO A 115 14.46 6.08 2.89
CA PRO A 115 13.72 6.77 1.83
C PRO A 115 12.21 6.86 2.07
N ILE A 116 11.60 5.88 2.74
CA ILE A 116 10.17 5.93 3.08
C ILE A 116 9.90 7.04 4.10
N ILE A 117 10.66 7.09 5.19
CA ILE A 117 10.47 8.07 6.25
C ILE A 117 10.80 9.48 5.75
N ALA A 118 11.98 9.67 5.17
CA ALA A 118 12.41 10.96 4.65
C ALA A 118 11.48 11.43 3.53
N GLY A 119 11.13 10.53 2.60
CA GLY A 119 10.19 10.78 1.52
C GLY A 119 8.81 11.18 2.03
N SER A 120 8.30 10.53 3.08
CA SER A 120 7.00 10.86 3.69
C SER A 120 6.97 12.26 4.29
N PHE A 121 8.01 12.64 5.04
CA PHE A 121 8.10 13.99 5.61
C PHE A 121 8.20 15.07 4.53
N VAL A 122 9.06 14.86 3.53
CA VAL A 122 9.22 15.80 2.41
C VAL A 122 7.92 15.88 1.61
N LEU A 123 7.28 14.76 1.33
CA LEU A 123 6.01 14.70 0.60
C LEU A 123 4.92 15.49 1.30
N TYR A 124 4.78 15.36 2.63
CA TYR A 124 3.83 16.16 3.38
C TYR A 124 4.07 17.65 3.24
N ILE A 125 5.33 18.10 3.40
CA ILE A 125 5.68 19.53 3.26
C ILE A 125 5.34 20.02 1.85
N LEU A 126 5.72 19.27 0.82
CA LEU A 126 5.51 19.65 -0.58
C LEU A 126 4.03 19.68 -0.96
N PHE A 127 3.23 18.70 -0.52
CA PHE A 127 1.80 18.68 -0.78
C PHE A 127 1.04 19.74 0.03
N TRP A 128 1.47 20.04 1.25
CA TRP A 128 0.87 21.11 2.04
C TRP A 128 1.15 22.50 1.46
N THR A 129 2.35 22.70 0.89
CA THR A 129 2.79 24.00 0.36
C THR A 129 2.53 24.18 -1.14
N CYS A 130 2.04 23.16 -1.87
CA CYS A 130 1.81 23.25 -3.32
C CYS A 130 0.69 24.21 -3.75
N GLY A 131 -0.15 24.65 -2.79
CA GLY A 131 -1.28 25.53 -3.05
C GLY A 131 -2.55 24.80 -3.48
N LYS A 132 -3.70 25.40 -3.20
CA LYS A 132 -5.02 24.76 -3.33
C LYS A 132 -5.32 24.28 -4.75
N GLU A 133 -5.00 25.09 -5.76
CA GLU A 133 -5.26 24.76 -7.18
C GLU A 133 -4.54 23.47 -7.60
N LYS A 134 -3.24 23.33 -7.26
CA LYS A 134 -2.46 22.13 -7.58
C LYS A 134 -2.95 20.92 -6.80
N ALA A 135 -3.24 21.11 -5.52
CA ALA A 135 -3.77 20.05 -4.66
C ALA A 135 -5.13 19.54 -5.16
N GLU A 136 -6.03 20.42 -5.63
CA GLU A 136 -7.33 20.05 -6.17
C GLU A 136 -7.20 19.31 -7.52
N ASN A 137 -6.38 19.82 -8.43
CA ASN A 137 -6.08 19.15 -9.71
C ASN A 137 -5.48 17.75 -9.54
N ALA A 138 -4.74 17.54 -8.45
CA ALA A 138 -4.14 16.26 -8.12
C ALA A 138 -4.98 15.40 -7.16
N GLY A 139 -6.15 15.85 -6.70
CA GLY A 139 -7.00 15.06 -5.78
C GLY A 139 -6.49 14.95 -4.35
N LEU A 140 -5.60 15.83 -3.92
CA LEU A 140 -4.94 15.80 -2.62
C LEU A 140 -5.76 16.47 -1.50
N ILE A 141 -6.83 17.20 -1.86
CA ILE A 141 -7.66 17.92 -0.90
C ILE A 141 -8.40 16.95 0.02
N ARG A 142 -8.25 17.14 1.34
CA ARG A 142 -8.98 16.41 2.36
C ARG A 142 -10.45 16.86 2.41
N LYS A 143 -11.32 16.13 1.72
CA LYS A 143 -12.77 16.37 1.68
C LYS A 143 -13.48 15.59 2.79
N LYS A 144 -14.65 16.10 3.22
CA LYS A 144 -15.59 15.41 4.12
C LYS A 144 -14.92 14.78 5.36
N VAL A 145 -14.09 15.55 6.06
CA VAL A 145 -13.24 15.08 7.18
C VAL A 145 -14.06 14.41 8.30
N LYS A 146 -15.23 14.97 8.67
CA LYS A 146 -16.09 14.34 9.69
C LYS A 146 -16.53 12.93 9.30
N LEU A 147 -17.00 12.77 8.06
CA LEU A 147 -17.39 11.45 7.55
C LEU A 147 -16.18 10.51 7.43
N SER A 148 -15.02 11.05 7.06
CA SER A 148 -13.75 10.31 7.02
C SER A 148 -13.41 9.71 8.39
N LEU A 149 -13.47 10.52 9.45
CA LEU A 149 -13.22 10.06 10.83
C LEU A 149 -14.25 9.01 11.27
N THR A 150 -15.53 9.19 10.92
CA THR A 150 -16.57 8.20 11.22
C THR A 150 -16.29 6.86 10.54
N LEU A 151 -15.87 6.87 9.27
CA LEU A 151 -15.54 5.66 8.53
C LEU A 151 -14.27 4.98 9.08
N ILE A 152 -13.26 5.74 9.50
CA ILE A 152 -12.05 5.19 10.15
C ILE A 152 -12.42 4.50 11.47
N ILE A 153 -13.23 5.14 12.32
CA ILE A 153 -13.69 4.53 13.58
C ILE A 153 -14.51 3.27 13.29
N PHE A 154 -15.41 3.33 12.31
CA PHE A 154 -16.20 2.18 11.91
C PHE A 154 -15.33 1.04 11.39
N PHE A 155 -14.28 1.33 10.62
CA PHE A 155 -13.31 0.34 10.15
C PHE A 155 -12.59 -0.34 11.32
N VAL A 156 -12.11 0.43 12.30
CA VAL A 156 -11.47 -0.13 13.51
C VAL A 156 -12.42 -1.08 14.25
N VAL A 157 -13.70 -0.69 14.41
CA VAL A 157 -14.71 -1.57 15.02
C VAL A 157 -14.91 -2.83 14.18
N LEU A 158 -14.99 -2.72 12.85
CA LEU A 158 -15.10 -3.89 11.97
C LEU A 158 -13.90 -4.83 12.10
N MET A 159 -12.68 -4.31 12.27
CA MET A 159 -11.50 -5.14 12.48
C MET A 159 -11.56 -5.86 13.83
N VAL A 160 -11.96 -5.19 14.91
CA VAL A 160 -12.13 -5.84 16.23
C VAL A 160 -13.22 -6.91 16.18
N VAL A 161 -14.35 -6.65 15.52
CA VAL A 161 -15.44 -7.61 15.34
C VAL A 161 -14.99 -8.81 14.50
N ARG A 162 -14.20 -8.58 13.45
CA ARG A 162 -13.61 -9.63 12.61
C ARG A 162 -12.73 -10.55 13.46
N GLU A 163 -11.80 -10.00 14.24
CA GLU A 163 -10.92 -10.81 15.10
C GLU A 163 -11.72 -11.59 16.14
N PHE A 164 -12.69 -10.95 16.80
CA PHE A 164 -13.57 -11.64 17.74
C PHE A 164 -14.33 -12.81 17.08
N ALA A 165 -14.87 -12.61 15.88
CA ALA A 165 -15.57 -13.66 15.14
C ALA A 165 -14.63 -14.83 14.78
N ILE A 166 -13.39 -14.55 14.37
CA ILE A 166 -12.38 -15.57 14.08
C ILE A 166 -12.05 -16.38 15.34
N CYS A 167 -11.84 -15.72 16.48
CA CYS A 167 -11.62 -16.41 17.76
C CYS A 167 -12.80 -17.30 18.13
N CYS A 168 -14.04 -16.81 18.04
CA CYS A 168 -15.24 -17.61 18.34
C CYS A 168 -15.37 -18.83 17.43
N LEU A 169 -15.11 -18.67 16.12
CA LEU A 169 -15.16 -19.79 15.17
C LEU A 169 -14.06 -20.82 15.46
N SER A 170 -12.87 -20.37 15.87
CA SER A 170 -11.74 -21.24 16.21
C SER A 170 -12.02 -22.04 17.49
N ASP A 171 -12.56 -21.39 18.52
CA ASP A 171 -13.01 -22.05 19.74
C ASP A 171 -14.13 -23.07 19.47
N LEU A 172 -15.10 -22.72 18.63
CA LEU A 172 -16.16 -23.64 18.22
C LEU A 172 -15.63 -24.86 17.47
N ALA A 173 -14.69 -24.65 16.53
CA ALA A 173 -14.09 -25.72 15.74
C ALA A 173 -13.17 -26.63 16.57
N GLY A 174 -12.44 -26.06 17.54
CA GLY A 174 -11.54 -26.78 18.44
C GLY A 174 -12.23 -27.38 19.66
N GLY A 175 -13.46 -26.96 19.99
CA GLY A 175 -14.13 -27.31 21.24
C GLY A 175 -13.48 -26.67 22.48
N THR A 176 -12.83 -25.51 22.30
CA THR A 176 -12.08 -24.78 23.33
C THR A 176 -12.77 -23.46 23.71
N GLY A 177 -12.22 -22.75 24.70
CA GLY A 177 -12.55 -21.34 25.00
C GLY A 177 -11.30 -20.47 25.11
N GLU A 178 -10.19 -20.93 24.55
CA GLU A 178 -8.86 -20.37 24.70
C GLU A 178 -8.68 -19.14 23.81
N TYR A 179 -9.14 -19.17 22.56
CA TYR A 179 -8.92 -18.07 21.62
C TYR A 179 -9.64 -16.79 22.02
N VAL A 180 -10.88 -16.90 22.52
CA VAL A 180 -11.61 -15.74 23.05
C VAL A 180 -10.97 -15.23 24.35
N ALA A 181 -10.49 -16.13 25.22
CA ALA A 181 -9.81 -15.74 26.45
C ALA A 181 -8.50 -14.97 26.17
N GLU A 182 -7.70 -15.45 25.22
CA GLU A 182 -6.47 -14.78 24.77
C GLU A 182 -6.76 -13.39 24.19
N LEU A 183 -7.80 -13.27 23.37
CA LEU A 183 -8.22 -11.97 22.82
C LEU A 183 -8.61 -10.99 23.94
N ILE A 184 -9.33 -11.46 24.98
CA ILE A 184 -9.65 -10.63 26.14
C ILE A 184 -8.38 -10.20 26.88
N ASP A 185 -7.40 -11.09 27.01
CA ASP A 185 -6.12 -10.80 27.66
C ASP A 185 -5.26 -9.80 26.89
N VAL A 186 -5.37 -9.74 25.55
CA VAL A 186 -4.75 -8.68 24.74
C VAL A 186 -5.23 -7.30 25.21
N PHE A 187 -6.52 -7.13 25.52
CA PHE A 187 -7.04 -5.86 26.02
C PHE A 187 -6.64 -5.54 27.46
N LYS A 188 -6.12 -6.50 28.24
CA LYS A 188 -5.65 -6.22 29.62
C LYS A 188 -4.24 -5.64 29.67
N LYS A 189 -3.46 -5.74 28.59
CA LYS A 189 -2.04 -5.37 28.58
C LYS A 189 -1.85 -3.88 28.21
N PRO A 190 -1.32 -3.03 29.11
CA PRO A 190 -1.11 -1.60 28.84
C PRO A 190 -0.26 -1.31 27.60
N LEU A 191 0.73 -2.16 27.31
CA LEU A 191 1.60 -2.03 26.14
C LEU A 191 0.83 -2.11 24.80
N ASN A 192 -0.27 -2.86 24.76
CA ASN A 192 -1.07 -3.00 23.54
C ASN A 192 -1.81 -1.70 23.20
N TYR A 193 -2.22 -0.94 24.21
CA TYR A 193 -2.79 0.40 24.00
C TYR A 193 -1.73 1.36 23.48
N LEU A 194 -0.50 1.30 23.98
CA LEU A 194 0.60 2.12 23.46
C LEU A 194 0.86 1.81 21.97
N ALA A 195 0.91 0.52 21.59
CA ALA A 195 1.04 0.12 20.20
C ALA A 195 -0.13 0.62 19.34
N PHE A 196 -1.37 0.53 19.85
CA PHE A 196 -2.54 1.06 19.16
C PHE A 196 -2.47 2.59 18.96
N PHE A 197 -2.08 3.34 19.99
CA PHE A 197 -1.88 4.79 19.90
C PHE A 197 -0.69 5.18 19.01
N ALA A 198 0.26 4.27 18.76
CA ALA A 198 1.39 4.49 17.86
C ALA A 198 1.01 4.38 16.38
N LEU A 199 -0.08 3.68 16.02
CA LEU A 199 -0.48 3.43 14.64
C LEU A 199 -0.61 4.71 13.77
N PRO A 200 -1.25 5.81 14.24
CA PRO A 200 -1.33 7.04 13.45
C PRO A 200 0.03 7.68 13.18
N PHE A 201 1.00 7.49 14.07
CA PHE A 201 2.37 7.97 13.86
C PHE A 201 3.08 7.12 12.82
N GLY A 202 2.91 5.79 12.87
CA GLY A 202 3.39 4.88 11.82
C GLY A 202 2.90 5.29 10.43
N TYR A 203 1.61 5.61 10.31
CA TYR A 203 1.03 6.17 9.07
C TYR A 203 1.72 7.48 8.64
N ALA A 204 1.97 8.40 9.57
CA ALA A 204 2.64 9.67 9.24
C ALA A 204 4.08 9.46 8.74
N PHE A 205 4.79 8.46 9.27
CA PHE A 205 6.16 8.12 8.85
C PHE A 205 6.22 7.35 7.52
N SER A 206 5.10 6.83 7.02
CA SER A 206 5.07 6.00 5.81
C SER A 206 4.00 6.42 4.81
N VAL A 207 3.52 7.68 4.89
CA VAL A 207 2.46 8.21 4.02
C VAL A 207 2.79 8.06 2.53
N ILE A 208 4.07 8.07 2.15
CA ILE A 208 4.48 7.91 0.75
C ILE A 208 4.10 6.53 0.19
N SER A 209 4.12 5.48 1.02
CA SER A 209 3.72 4.12 0.67
C SER A 209 2.21 4.04 0.46
N TYR A 210 1.43 4.57 1.41
CA TYR A 210 -0.03 4.65 1.28
C TYR A 210 -0.46 5.51 0.09
N PHE A 211 0.19 6.66 -0.11
CA PHE A 211 -0.03 7.48 -1.30
C PHE A 211 0.31 6.69 -2.57
N GLY A 212 1.41 5.92 -2.55
CA GLY A 212 1.82 4.98 -3.58
C GLY A 212 0.67 4.12 -4.09
N GLU A 213 0.03 3.38 -3.19
CA GLU A 213 -1.07 2.48 -3.54
C GLU A 213 -2.37 3.23 -3.84
N GLU A 214 -2.82 4.10 -2.93
CA GLU A 214 -4.14 4.72 -3.01
C GLU A 214 -4.25 5.70 -4.18
N TYR A 215 -3.15 6.39 -4.53
CA TYR A 215 -3.14 7.27 -5.69
C TYR A 215 -3.29 6.50 -7.02
N GLY A 216 -2.74 5.29 -7.08
CA GLY A 216 -2.88 4.41 -8.24
C GLY A 216 -4.22 3.70 -8.29
N PHE A 217 -4.58 2.97 -7.24
CA PHE A 217 -5.75 2.10 -7.24
C PHE A 217 -7.06 2.87 -7.04
N ARG A 218 -7.17 3.70 -5.99
CA ARG A 218 -8.43 4.35 -5.62
C ARG A 218 -8.63 5.66 -6.38
N TYR A 219 -7.61 6.51 -6.44
CA TYR A 219 -7.74 7.79 -7.13
C TYR A 219 -7.80 7.64 -8.66
N TYR A 220 -6.93 6.81 -9.24
CA TYR A 220 -6.80 6.70 -10.70
C TYR A 220 -7.57 5.52 -11.32
N LEU A 221 -7.33 4.28 -10.89
CA LEU A 221 -7.89 3.10 -11.55
C LEU A 221 -9.37 2.87 -11.21
N GLN A 222 -9.80 3.14 -9.98
CA GLN A 222 -11.19 2.93 -9.55
C GLN A 222 -12.20 3.69 -10.42
N PRO A 223 -12.07 5.00 -10.68
CA PRO A 223 -13.03 5.71 -11.54
C PRO A 223 -13.07 5.14 -12.97
N ILE A 224 -11.92 4.70 -13.51
CA ILE A 224 -11.83 4.08 -14.83
C ILE A 224 -12.60 2.76 -14.87
N MET A 225 -12.38 1.90 -13.86
CA MET A 225 -13.08 0.62 -13.74
C MET A 225 -14.59 0.82 -13.53
N GLN A 226 -14.99 1.78 -12.69
CA GLN A 226 -16.39 2.09 -12.43
C GLN A 226 -17.11 2.67 -13.64
N LYS A 227 -16.44 3.51 -14.45
CA LYS A 227 -16.98 4.04 -15.70
C LYS A 227 -17.28 2.91 -16.70
N LYS A 228 -16.48 1.85 -16.71
CA LYS A 228 -16.60 0.74 -17.67
C LYS A 228 -17.53 -0.39 -17.19
N PHE A 229 -17.50 -0.72 -15.90
CA PHE A 229 -18.15 -1.91 -15.33
C PHE A 229 -19.21 -1.59 -14.26
N GLY A 230 -19.57 -0.31 -14.11
CA GLY A 230 -20.49 0.18 -13.08
C GLY A 230 -19.86 0.22 -11.69
N LEU A 231 -20.57 0.80 -10.72
CA LEU A 231 -20.03 1.08 -9.38
C LEU A 231 -19.56 -0.19 -8.64
N ARG A 232 -20.40 -1.24 -8.63
CA ARG A 232 -20.12 -2.50 -7.92
C ARG A 232 -19.11 -3.37 -8.68
N GLY A 233 -19.35 -3.57 -9.98
CA GLY A 233 -18.45 -4.36 -10.84
C GLY A 233 -17.05 -3.76 -10.91
N GLY A 234 -16.95 -2.43 -10.99
CA GLY A 234 -15.66 -1.73 -10.98
C GLY A 234 -14.87 -1.91 -9.69
N ILE A 235 -15.54 -1.93 -8.52
CA ILE A 235 -14.87 -2.20 -7.23
C ILE A 235 -14.39 -3.64 -7.16
N ILE A 236 -15.23 -4.61 -7.51
CA ILE A 236 -14.87 -6.04 -7.46
C ILE A 236 -13.68 -6.32 -8.39
N LEU A 237 -13.70 -5.81 -9.62
CA LEU A 237 -12.60 -5.98 -10.57
C LEU A 237 -11.33 -5.26 -10.11
N LEU A 238 -11.44 -4.07 -9.51
CA LEU A 238 -10.30 -3.38 -8.92
C LEU A 238 -9.69 -4.18 -7.77
N SER A 239 -10.52 -4.71 -6.86
CA SER A 239 -10.06 -5.57 -5.75
C SER A 239 -9.31 -6.79 -6.25
N LEU A 240 -9.81 -7.45 -7.31
CA LEU A 240 -9.10 -8.57 -7.93
C LEU A 240 -7.78 -8.10 -8.54
N ALA A 241 -7.77 -6.99 -9.29
CA ALA A 241 -6.55 -6.44 -9.87
C ALA A 241 -5.51 -6.09 -8.79
N TRP A 242 -5.96 -5.58 -7.65
CA TRP A 242 -5.11 -5.30 -6.48
C TRP A 242 -4.58 -6.60 -5.85
N ALA A 243 -5.40 -7.65 -5.72
CA ALA A 243 -4.95 -8.96 -5.24
C ALA A 243 -3.88 -9.56 -6.16
N PHE A 244 -4.11 -9.59 -7.48
CA PHE A 244 -3.16 -10.12 -8.45
C PHE A 244 -1.84 -9.33 -8.49
N TRP A 245 -1.84 -8.07 -8.09
CA TRP A 245 -0.62 -7.28 -7.96
C TRP A 245 0.27 -7.77 -6.80
N HIS A 246 -0.29 -8.43 -5.78
CA HIS A 246 0.45 -9.05 -4.68
C HIS A 246 1.01 -10.45 -5.00
N LEU A 247 0.69 -11.02 -6.18
CA LEU A 247 0.98 -12.42 -6.48
C LEU A 247 2.45 -12.83 -6.21
N ASN A 248 3.41 -12.01 -6.62
CA ASN A 248 4.83 -12.35 -6.43
C ASN A 248 5.26 -12.30 -4.95
N ILE A 249 4.74 -11.35 -4.18
CA ILE A 249 5.07 -11.20 -2.75
C ILE A 249 4.38 -12.28 -1.92
N ASP A 250 3.19 -12.74 -2.32
CA ASP A 250 2.50 -13.86 -1.64
C ASP A 250 3.35 -15.14 -1.68
N PHE A 251 3.95 -15.44 -2.84
CA PHE A 251 4.74 -16.65 -3.06
C PHE A 251 6.20 -16.56 -2.61
N MET A 252 6.78 -15.36 -2.48
CA MET A 252 8.20 -15.19 -2.22
C MET A 252 8.52 -14.50 -0.89
N TYR A 253 7.57 -13.79 -0.30
CA TYR A 253 7.78 -13.02 0.94
C TYR A 253 6.81 -13.44 2.06
N TYR A 254 5.50 -13.45 1.81
CA TYR A 254 4.52 -13.73 2.87
C TYR A 254 4.43 -15.22 3.23
N SER A 255 4.50 -16.13 2.26
CA SER A 255 4.66 -17.55 2.53
C SER A 255 5.44 -18.24 1.43
N VAL A 256 6.65 -18.66 1.77
CA VAL A 256 7.52 -19.43 0.89
C VAL A 256 7.08 -20.90 0.81
N GLU A 257 6.35 -21.38 1.83
CA GLU A 257 5.91 -22.78 1.94
C GLU A 257 4.53 -23.03 1.32
N ASP A 258 3.61 -22.05 1.41
CA ASP A 258 2.25 -22.13 0.88
C ASP A 258 1.83 -20.83 0.18
N GLY A 259 2.51 -20.55 -0.94
CA GLY A 259 2.15 -19.42 -1.82
C GLY A 259 0.70 -19.48 -2.33
N PRO A 260 0.15 -20.63 -2.78
CA PRO A 260 -1.24 -20.72 -3.22
C PRO A 260 -2.26 -20.40 -2.12
N GLY A 261 -2.06 -20.90 -0.89
CA GLY A 261 -2.92 -20.58 0.24
C GLY A 261 -2.87 -19.10 0.61
N MET A 262 -1.67 -18.50 0.63
CA MET A 262 -1.53 -17.05 0.87
C MET A 262 -2.16 -16.21 -0.23
N PHE A 263 -2.01 -16.58 -1.50
CA PHE A 263 -2.66 -15.84 -2.59
C PHE A 263 -4.19 -15.91 -2.49
N LEU A 264 -4.76 -17.06 -2.11
CA LEU A 264 -6.19 -17.16 -1.86
C LEU A 264 -6.63 -16.26 -0.70
N TYR A 265 -5.88 -16.26 0.40
CA TYR A 265 -6.10 -15.34 1.52
C TYR A 265 -6.03 -13.87 1.10
N GLN A 266 -5.06 -13.53 0.25
CA GLN A 266 -4.87 -12.18 -0.29
C GLN A 266 -6.05 -11.76 -1.17
N VAL A 267 -6.57 -12.65 -2.03
CA VAL A 267 -7.77 -12.40 -2.84
C VAL A 267 -8.98 -12.08 -1.96
N ILE A 268 -9.22 -12.88 -0.92
CA ILE A 268 -10.32 -12.66 0.03
C ILE A 268 -10.15 -11.31 0.74
N THR A 269 -8.92 -11.02 1.19
CA THR A 269 -8.58 -9.78 1.91
C THR A 269 -8.76 -8.55 1.02
N CYS A 270 -8.21 -8.54 -0.20
CA CYS A 270 -8.36 -7.44 -1.14
C CYS A 270 -9.81 -7.23 -1.61
N LEU A 271 -10.63 -8.29 -1.70
CA LEU A 271 -12.06 -8.17 -1.95
C LEU A 271 -12.78 -7.49 -0.78
N ALA A 272 -12.56 -7.99 0.45
CA ALA A 272 -13.19 -7.44 1.65
C ALA A 272 -12.79 -5.97 1.89
N LEU A 273 -11.49 -5.69 1.90
CA LEU A 273 -10.94 -4.35 2.09
C LEU A 273 -11.30 -3.43 0.93
N GLY A 274 -11.18 -3.89 -0.32
CA GLY A 274 -11.46 -3.06 -1.49
C GLY A 274 -12.92 -2.63 -1.60
N VAL A 275 -13.88 -3.43 -1.11
CA VAL A 275 -15.28 -2.99 -0.96
C VAL A 275 -15.38 -1.82 0.00
N PHE A 276 -14.78 -1.93 1.19
CA PHE A 276 -14.84 -0.89 2.22
C PHE A 276 -14.09 0.38 1.79
N MET A 277 -12.86 0.24 1.30
CA MET A 277 -11.99 1.32 0.85
C MET A 277 -12.59 2.02 -0.38
N GLY A 278 -13.07 1.26 -1.36
CA GLY A 278 -13.71 1.80 -2.55
C GLY A 278 -14.99 2.58 -2.22
N TYR A 279 -15.81 2.05 -1.30
CA TYR A 279 -16.97 2.78 -0.77
C TYR A 279 -16.56 4.06 -0.01
N SER A 280 -15.55 3.96 0.86
CA SER A 280 -15.06 5.08 1.65
C SER A 280 -14.55 6.21 0.76
N TYR A 281 -13.79 5.89 -0.29
CA TYR A 281 -13.35 6.86 -1.28
C TYR A 281 -14.53 7.50 -2.02
N MET A 282 -15.51 6.72 -2.48
CA MET A 282 -16.69 7.27 -3.17
C MET A 282 -17.50 8.24 -2.31
N LYS A 283 -17.61 7.97 -1.00
CA LYS A 283 -18.37 8.81 -0.09
C LYS A 283 -17.61 10.05 0.33
N THR A 284 -16.31 9.93 0.58
CA THR A 284 -15.49 11.02 1.13
C THR A 284 -14.81 11.86 0.05
N GLU A 285 -14.54 11.29 -1.13
CA GLU A 285 -13.67 11.85 -2.17
C GLU A 285 -12.31 12.29 -1.60
N ASN A 286 -11.83 11.51 -0.63
CA ASN A 286 -10.63 11.78 0.14
C ASN A 286 -9.69 10.58 0.00
N ILE A 287 -8.59 10.76 -0.72
CA ILE A 287 -7.61 9.69 -0.98
C ILE A 287 -6.84 9.26 0.27
N TRP A 288 -6.93 10.02 1.36
CA TRP A 288 -6.21 9.78 2.60
C TRP A 288 -7.01 8.93 3.61
N VAL A 289 -8.12 8.31 3.17
CA VAL A 289 -9.08 7.57 4.03
C VAL A 289 -9.12 6.07 3.73
N PRO A 290 -9.20 5.63 2.46
CA PRO A 290 -8.90 4.26 2.10
C PRO A 290 -7.57 3.80 2.72
#